data_AF-A0A061GVR4-F1
#
_entry.id   AF-A0A061GVR4-F1
#
_cell.length_a   1.000
_cell.length_b   1.000
_cell.length_c   1.000
_cell.angle_alpha   90.00
_cell.angle_beta   90.00
_cell.angle_gamma   90.00
#
_symmetry.space_group_name_H-M   'P 1'
#
loop_
_entity.id
_entity.type
_entity.pdbx_description
1 polymer ?
#
loop_
_entity_poly.entity_id
_entity_poly.type
_entity_poly.pdbx_seq_one_letter_code
_entity_poly.pdbx_strand_id
1 'polypeptide(L)'
;MHANKACRHTIINMPSNELFDVYNPYKEAKQTWDSMVAKYIAKNVEKQKFVIGNFYYWGMTDDKNIKSQINEYHKLVGDLKIKDESKQTKNYQ
;
A
#
# COMPACT_ATOMS: atom_id res chain seq x y z
N MET A 1 -21.65 24.35 -3.44
CA MET A 1 -22.08 23.20 -4.27
C MET A 1 -21.12 22.93 -5.44
N HIS A 2 -20.76 23.93 -6.25
CA HIS A 2 -19.86 23.75 -7.41
C HIS A 2 -18.44 23.26 -7.05
N ALA A 3 -17.84 23.81 -6.00
CA ALA A 3 -16.49 23.40 -5.56
C ALA A 3 -16.39 21.92 -5.19
N ASN A 4 -17.38 21.37 -4.46
CA ASN A 4 -17.40 19.95 -4.10
C ASN A 4 -17.46 19.06 -5.35
N LYS A 5 -18.33 19.39 -6.31
CA LYS A 5 -18.45 18.65 -7.58
C LYS A 5 -17.14 18.65 -8.37
N ALA A 6 -16.48 19.81 -8.45
CA ALA A 6 -15.19 19.95 -9.13
C ALA A 6 -14.09 19.13 -8.43
N CYS A 7 -13.92 19.29 -7.12
CA CYS A 7 -12.95 18.53 -6.33
C CYS A 7 -13.18 17.01 -6.45
N ARG A 8 -14.42 16.57 -6.33
CA ARG A 8 -14.77 15.15 -6.44
C ARG A 8 -14.43 14.60 -7.84
N HIS A 9 -14.73 15.33 -8.91
CA HIS A 9 -14.38 14.91 -10.26
C HIS A 9 -12.86 14.76 -10.43
N THR A 10 -12.08 15.70 -9.92
CA THR A 10 -10.61 15.61 -9.91
C THR A 10 -10.11 14.39 -9.13
N ILE A 11 -10.66 14.14 -7.93
CA ILE A 11 -10.24 13.02 -7.08
C ILE A 11 -10.52 11.67 -7.75
N ILE A 12 -11.69 11.49 -8.35
CA ILE A 12 -12.08 10.21 -8.97
C ILE A 12 -11.32 9.95 -10.28
N ASN A 13 -10.93 11.00 -11.01
CA ASN A 13 -10.16 10.88 -12.26
C ASN A 13 -8.64 10.75 -12.06
N MET A 14 -8.13 11.00 -10.86
CA MET A 14 -6.71 10.83 -10.53
C MET A 14 -6.24 9.36 -10.57
N PRO A 15 -6.97 8.38 -9.98
CA PRO A 15 -6.60 6.96 -10.07
C PRO A 15 -6.95 6.32 -11.42
N SER A 16 -6.57 5.06 -11.62
CA SER A 16 -6.91 4.30 -12.84
C SER A 16 -8.42 4.25 -13.08
N ASN A 17 -8.83 4.17 -14.35
CA ASN A 17 -10.24 4.12 -14.75
C ASN A 17 -11.03 3.01 -14.04
N GLU A 18 -10.39 1.89 -13.69
CA GLU A 18 -11.01 0.78 -12.93
C GLU A 18 -11.49 1.18 -11.53
N LEU A 19 -10.90 2.22 -10.94
CA LEU A 19 -11.29 2.74 -9.62
C LEU A 19 -12.36 3.83 -9.72
N PHE A 20 -12.64 4.35 -10.92
CA PHE A 20 -13.67 5.36 -11.14
C PHE A 20 -15.04 4.85 -10.66
N ASP A 21 -15.44 3.67 -11.14
CA ASP A 21 -16.76 3.08 -10.82
C ASP A 21 -16.91 2.75 -9.33
N VAL A 22 -15.81 2.46 -8.64
CA VAL A 22 -15.80 2.19 -7.19
C VAL A 22 -16.09 3.46 -6.38
N TYR A 23 -15.59 4.61 -6.84
CA TYR A 23 -15.64 5.86 -6.09
C TYR A 23 -16.69 6.86 -6.60
N ASN A 24 -17.24 6.65 -7.79
CA ASN A 24 -18.33 7.44 -8.34
C ASN A 24 -19.65 7.39 -7.53
N PRO A 25 -20.02 6.33 -6.78
CA PRO A 25 -21.24 6.36 -5.98
C PRO A 25 -21.23 7.36 -4.80
N TYR A 26 -20.05 7.74 -4.29
CA TYR A 26 -19.95 8.72 -3.20
C TYR A 26 -20.36 10.12 -3.69
N LYS A 27 -21.10 10.87 -2.89
CA LYS A 27 -21.67 12.17 -3.31
C LYS A 27 -20.79 13.37 -2.96
N GLU A 28 -19.92 13.22 -1.96
CA GLU A 28 -19.04 14.28 -1.49
C GLU A 28 -17.57 13.96 -1.76
N ALA A 29 -16.82 14.97 -2.19
CA ALA A 29 -15.37 14.88 -2.36
C ALA A 29 -14.65 14.31 -1.12
N LYS A 30 -15.07 14.74 0.08
CA LYS A 30 -14.50 14.28 1.35
C LYS A 30 -14.72 12.77 1.55
N GLN A 31 -15.95 12.29 1.36
CA GLN A 31 -16.26 10.86 1.50
C GLN A 31 -15.46 10.00 0.51
N THR A 32 -15.31 10.47 -0.73
CA THR A 32 -14.47 9.80 -1.73
C THR A 32 -13.02 9.72 -1.26
N TRP A 33 -12.45 10.85 -0.83
CA TRP A 33 -11.08 10.92 -0.35
C TRP A 33 -10.85 10.02 0.87
N ASP A 34 -11.71 10.10 1.88
CA ASP A 34 -11.59 9.33 3.12
C ASP A 34 -11.67 7.82 2.84
N SER A 35 -12.56 7.39 1.93
CA SER A 35 -12.66 5.99 1.50
C SER A 35 -11.39 5.49 0.80
N MET A 36 -10.83 6.31 -0.10
CA MET A 36 -9.57 6.00 -0.78
C MET A 36 -8.43 5.84 0.24
N VAL A 37 -8.27 6.83 1.13
CA VAL A 37 -7.24 6.82 2.17
C VAL A 37 -7.36 5.57 3.04
N ALA A 38 -8.57 5.24 3.50
CA ALA A 38 -8.82 4.04 4.32
C ALA A 38 -8.41 2.75 3.58
N LYS A 39 -8.80 2.60 2.30
CA LYS A 39 -8.45 1.43 1.49
C LYS A 39 -6.93 1.30 1.30
N TYR A 40 -6.23 2.40 1.03
CA TYR A 40 -4.77 2.40 0.88
C TYR A 40 -4.06 2.09 2.20
N ILE A 41 -4.53 2.64 3.34
CA ILE A 41 -3.98 2.32 4.66
C ILE A 41 -4.18 0.84 4.97
N ALA A 42 -5.38 0.29 4.75
CA ALA A 42 -5.66 -1.13 4.98
C ALA A 42 -4.76 -2.04 4.12
N LYS A 43 -4.67 -1.76 2.82
CA LYS A 43 -3.79 -2.50 1.89
C LYS A 43 -2.32 -2.42 2.31
N ASN A 44 -1.88 -1.26 2.77
CA ASN A 44 -0.52 -1.08 3.27
C ASN A 44 -0.28 -1.90 4.55
N VAL A 45 -1.20 -1.87 5.51
CA VAL A 45 -1.12 -2.67 6.75
C VAL A 45 -1.11 -4.18 6.45
N GLU A 46 -1.92 -4.64 5.51
CA GLU A 46 -1.94 -6.05 5.10
C GLU A 46 -0.64 -6.47 4.42
N LYS A 47 -0.15 -5.69 3.44
CA LYS A 47 1.16 -5.91 2.82
C LYS A 47 2.27 -5.97 3.86
N GLN A 48 2.21 -5.08 4.85
CA GLN A 48 3.16 -5.03 5.95
C GLN A 48 3.13 -6.27 6.85
N LYS A 49 1.94 -6.80 7.17
CA LYS A 49 1.79 -8.04 7.94
C LYS A 49 2.35 -9.22 7.15
N PHE A 50 2.06 -9.28 5.85
CA PHE A 50 2.55 -10.34 4.98
C PHE A 50 4.07 -10.38 4.90
N VAL A 51 4.73 -9.22 4.69
CA VAL A 51 6.21 -9.14 4.66
C VAL A 51 6.84 -9.55 5.99
N ILE A 52 6.28 -9.09 7.13
CA ILE A 52 6.77 -9.49 8.45
C ILE A 52 6.62 -11.00 8.67
N GLY A 53 5.46 -11.56 8.33
CA GLY A 53 5.19 -12.99 8.44
C GLY A 53 6.17 -13.80 7.60
N ASN A 54 6.36 -13.44 6.33
CA ASN A 54 7.29 -14.13 5.44
C ASN A 54 8.72 -14.10 5.97
N PHE A 55 9.18 -12.96 6.50
CA PHE A 55 10.50 -12.89 7.12
C PHE A 55 10.60 -13.76 8.38
N TYR A 56 9.59 -13.72 9.24
CA TYR A 56 9.57 -14.48 10.49
C TYR A 56 9.58 -16.00 10.27
N TYR A 57 8.87 -16.48 9.25
CA TYR A 57 8.80 -17.90 8.90
C TYR A 57 9.88 -18.36 7.92
N TRP A 58 10.73 -17.44 7.43
CA TRP A 58 11.78 -17.81 6.50
C TRP A 58 12.89 -18.58 7.23
N GLY A 59 13.30 -19.70 6.65
CA GLY A 59 14.40 -20.51 7.11
C GLY A 59 15.09 -21.17 5.92
N MET A 60 16.36 -21.51 6.10
CA MET A 60 17.07 -22.27 5.07
C MET A 60 16.60 -23.72 5.03
N THR A 61 16.68 -24.32 3.86
CA THR A 61 16.21 -25.68 3.57
C THR A 61 17.26 -26.41 2.71
N ASP A 62 17.37 -27.73 2.87
CA ASP A 62 18.39 -28.53 2.19
C ASP A 62 18.08 -28.77 0.70
N ASP A 63 16.84 -28.57 0.28
CA ASP A 63 16.38 -28.76 -1.11
C ASP A 63 16.75 -27.59 -2.04
N LYS A 64 17.22 -26.47 -1.50
CA LYS A 64 17.57 -25.27 -2.27
C LYS A 64 19.06 -24.96 -2.27
N ASN A 65 19.56 -24.49 -3.41
CA ASN A 65 20.93 -23.97 -3.49
C ASN A 65 21.14 -22.75 -2.57
N ILE A 66 22.22 -22.76 -1.78
CA ILE A 66 22.57 -21.70 -0.81
C ILE A 66 22.57 -20.29 -1.42
N LYS A 67 23.02 -20.11 -2.66
CA LYS A 67 23.05 -18.81 -3.34
C LYS A 67 21.64 -18.29 -3.60
N SER A 68 20.71 -19.17 -3.97
CA SER A 68 19.29 -18.81 -4.14
C SER A 68 18.71 -18.36 -2.80
N GLN A 69 18.99 -19.11 -1.74
CA GLN A 69 18.49 -18.82 -0.39
C GLN A 69 19.03 -17.48 0.13
N ILE A 70 20.32 -17.17 -0.10
CA ILE A 70 20.90 -15.87 0.26
C ILE A 70 20.20 -14.72 -0.49
N ASN A 71 19.89 -14.90 -1.77
CA ASN A 71 19.18 -13.89 -2.54
C ASN A 71 17.74 -13.69 -2.05
N GLU A 72 17.04 -14.77 -1.73
CA GLU A 72 15.70 -14.73 -1.10
C GLU A 72 15.74 -13.95 0.23
N TYR A 73 16.72 -14.24 1.08
CA TYR A 73 16.90 -13.53 2.34
C TYR A 73 17.18 -12.04 2.14
N HIS A 74 18.09 -11.67 1.24
CA HIS A 74 18.38 -10.26 0.94
C HIS A 74 17.15 -9.51 0.45
N LYS A 75 16.30 -10.15 -0.36
CA LYS A 75 15.04 -9.57 -0.81
C LYS A 75 14.08 -9.33 0.36
N LEU A 76 13.91 -10.31 1.25
CA LEU A 76 13.06 -10.17 2.44
C LEU A 76 13.55 -9.04 3.36
N VAL A 77 14.86 -8.94 3.58
CA VAL A 77 15.46 -7.84 4.35
C VAL A 77 15.26 -6.49 3.66
N GLY A 78 15.38 -6.44 2.32
CA GLY A 78 15.10 -5.23 1.54
C GLY A 78 13.65 -4.78 1.67
N ASP A 79 12.71 -5.70 1.53
CA ASP A 79 11.27 -5.44 1.68
C ASP A 79 10.90 -4.95 3.10
N LEU A 80 11.66 -5.38 4.12
CA LEU A 80 11.54 -4.86 5.49
C LEU A 80 12.12 -3.43 5.65
N LYS A 81 13.23 -3.10 4.99
CA LYS A 81 13.89 -1.78 5.11
C LYS A 81 13.10 -0.65 4.45
N ILE A 82 12.51 -0.88 3.28
CA ILE A 82 11.65 0.10 2.57
C ILE A 82 10.51 0.60 3.47
N LYS A 83 10.14 -0.17 4.50
CA LYS A 83 9.09 0.16 5.44
C LYS A 83 9.49 1.20 6.48
N ASP A 84 10.76 1.33 6.84
CA ASP A 84 11.20 2.27 7.89
C ASP A 84 11.18 3.73 7.39
N GLU A 85 11.52 3.94 6.11
CA GLU A 85 11.45 5.25 5.44
C GLU A 85 9.99 5.76 5.30
N SER A 86 9.02 4.84 5.17
CA SER A 86 7.58 5.19 5.15
C SER A 86 7.02 5.64 6.51
N LYS A 87 7.74 5.40 7.60
CA LYS A 87 7.40 5.91 8.94
C LYS A 87 8.01 7.28 9.20
N GLN A 88 9.17 7.60 8.61
CA GLN A 88 9.81 8.92 8.77
C GLN A 88 9.08 10.05 8.01
N THR A 89 8.43 9.73 6.89
CA THR A 89 7.64 10.71 6.10
C THR A 89 6.34 11.16 6.78
N LYS A 90 5.93 10.55 7.89
CA LYS A 90 4.79 11.01 8.70
C LYS A 90 5.13 12.09 9.74
N ASN A 91 6.39 12.50 9.85
CA ASN A 91 6.81 13.59 10.76
C ASN A 91 6.78 14.99 10.10
N TYR A 92 6.23 15.11 8.89
CA TYR A 92 6.06 16.39 8.19
C TYR A 92 4.66 16.53 7.59
N GLN A 93 3.61 16.34 8.39
CA GLN A 93 2.26 16.90 8.13
C GLN A 93 1.61 17.27 9.46
#